data_AF-A0A3C0RXQ1-F1
#
_entry.id   AF-A0A3C0RXQ1-F1
#
_cell.length_a   1.000
_cell.length_b   1.000
_cell.length_c   1.000
_cell.angle_alpha   90.00
_cell.angle_beta   90.00
_cell.angle_gamma   90.00
#
_symmetry.space_group_name_H-M   'P 1'
#
loop_
_entity.id
_entity.type
_entity.pdbx_description
1 polymer ?
#
loop_
_entity_poly.entity_id
_entity_poly.type
_entity_poly.pdbx_seq_one_letter_code
_entity_poly.pdbx_strand_id
1 'polypeptide(L)' 'MTQLIITRKFSSNLSLVVVPTFLHWSYTAYNDQNTVFALGIGERAKVSNRIALVADYTFPF' A
#
# COMPACT_ATOMS: atom_id res chain seq x y z
N MET A 1 -2.91 14.23 -0.95
CA MET A 1 -2.73 12.78 -0.72
C MET A 1 -2.89 12.09 -2.05
N THR A 2 -1.80 11.54 -2.58
CA THR A 2 -1.75 10.85 -3.87
C THR A 2 -1.39 9.41 -3.60
N GLN A 3 -2.18 8.46 -4.06
CA GLN A 3 -1.92 7.03 -3.88
C GLN A 3 -1.91 6.38 -5.26
N LEU A 4 -0.85 5.64 -5.55
CA LEU A 4 -0.77 4.84 -6.77
C LEU A 4 -0.95 3.39 -6.37
N ILE A 5 -1.96 2.73 -6.93
CA ILE A 5 -2.30 1.33 -6.62
C ILE A 5 -1.84 0.47 -7.77
N ILE A 6 -0.88 -0.42 -7.50
CA ILE A 6 -0.31 -1.35 -8.48
C ILE A 6 -0.64 -2.75 -8.03
N THR A 7 -1.56 -3.41 -8.75
CA THR A 7 -1.94 -4.79 -8.45
C THR A 7 -1.44 -5.72 -9.54
N ARG A 8 -0.81 -6.82 -9.14
CA ARG A 8 -0.40 -7.89 -10.05
C ARG A 8 -0.93 -9.23 -9.57
N LYS A 9 -1.71 -9.87 -10.44
CA LYS A 9 -2.15 -11.24 -10.26
C LYS A 9 -1.09 -12.17 -10.84
N PHE A 10 -0.38 -12.89 -9.97
CA PHE A 10 0.64 -13.86 -10.38
C PHE A 10 0.02 -15.21 -10.74
N SER A 11 -1.13 -15.55 -10.15
CA SER A 11 -1.83 -16.80 -10.41
C SER A 11 -3.33 -16.68 -10.12
N SER A 12 -4.12 -17.69 -10.50
CA SER A 12 -5.53 -17.83 -10.05
C SER A 12 -5.68 -17.61 -8.54
N ASN A 13 -4.69 -18.07 -7.79
CA ASN A 13 -4.73 -18.15 -6.35
C ASN A 13 -3.84 -17.10 -5.66
N LEU A 14 -3.04 -16.31 -6.37
CA LEU A 14 -2.13 -15.35 -5.74
C LEU A 14 -2.17 -14.00 -6.45
N SER A 15 -2.50 -12.98 -5.68
CA SER A 15 -2.51 -11.58 -6.09
C SER A 15 -1.70 -10.77 -5.10
N LEU A 16 -0.83 -9.91 -5.61
CA LEU A 16 -0.10 -8.92 -4.80
C LEU A 16 -0.57 -7.53 -5.19
N VAL A 17 -0.59 -6.62 -4.22
CA VAL A 17 -0.86 -5.21 -4.41
C VAL A 17 0.24 -4.40 -3.72
N VAL A 18 0.67 -3.34 -4.36
CA VAL A 18 1.60 -2.36 -3.78
C VAL A 18 0.95 -0.99 -3.93
N VAL A 19 0.94 -0.22 -2.85
CA VAL A 19 0.25 1.07 -2.73
C VAL A 19 1.24 2.13 -2.21
N PRO A 20 2.14 2.65 -3.05
CA PRO A 20 2.86 3.88 -2.74
C PRO A 20 1.87 5.04 -2.53
N THR A 21 1.96 5.65 -1.36
CA THR A 21 1.15 6.76 -0.88
C THR A 21 2.06 7.95 -0.61
N PHE A 22 1.67 9.09 -1.13
CA PHE A 22 2.34 10.37 -0.96
C PHE A 22 1.40 11.36 -0.29
N LEU A 23 1.74 11.76 0.93
CA LEU A 23 1.03 12.76 1.71
C LEU A 23 1.85 14.04 1.73
N HIS A 24 1.47 14.99 0.89
CA HIS A 24 1.96 16.36 0.97
C HIS A 24 1.05 17.14 1.92
N TRP A 25 1.57 17.56 3.07
CA TRP A 25 0.86 18.46 3.98
C TRP A 25 1.21 19.91 3.63
N SER A 26 0.23 20.67 3.13
CA SER A 26 0.40 22.11 2.82
C SER A 26 0.23 23.01 4.06
N TYR A 27 0.52 22.53 5.28
CA TYR A 27 0.46 23.35 6.49
C TYR A 27 1.86 23.80 6.90
N THR A 28 2.20 25.03 6.53
CA THR A 28 3.49 25.67 6.77
C THR A 28 3.50 26.37 8.11
N ALA A 29 4.11 25.75 9.12
CA ALA A 29 4.77 26.46 10.21
C ALA A 29 6.28 26.18 10.08
N TYR A 30 7.01 27.15 9.56
CA TYR A 30 8.48 27.28 9.59
C TYR A 30 9.31 25.99 9.41
N ASN A 31 9.83 25.79 8.19
CA ASN A 31 11.08 25.07 7.93
C ASN A 31 11.16 23.57 8.30
N ASP A 32 10.05 22.82 8.24
CA ASP A 32 10.08 21.36 8.43
C ASP A 32 9.53 20.61 7.21
N GLN A 33 10.17 19.50 6.86
CA GLN A 33 9.90 18.72 5.65
C GLN A 33 8.55 17.99 5.77
N ASN A 34 7.45 18.67 5.44
CA ASN A 34 6.08 18.19 5.58
C ASN A 34 5.61 17.25 4.45
N THR A 35 6.44 16.28 4.10
CA THR A 35 6.12 15.29 3.06
C THR A 35 6.32 13.90 3.64
N VAL A 36 5.21 13.25 3.99
CA VAL A 36 5.19 11.88 4.49
C VAL A 36 4.97 10.96 3.30
N PHE A 37 5.89 10.03 3.10
CA PHE A 37 5.68 8.95 2.17
C PHE A 37 5.24 7.71 2.95
N ALA A 38 4.34 6.92 2.38
CA ALA A 38 4.00 5.64 2.94
C ALA A 38 3.98 4.62 1.82
N LEU A 39 4.51 3.43 2.07
CA LEU A 39 4.42 2.33 1.14
C LEU A 39 3.54 1.24 1.75
N GLY A 40 2.37 1.05 1.18
CA GLY A 40 1.54 -0.13 1.44
C GLY A 40 1.98 -1.29 0.55
N ILE A 41 2.02 -2.49 1.09
CA ILE A 41 2.06 -3.74 0.34
C ILE A 41 0.99 -4.66 0.90
N GLY A 42 0.25 -5.32 0.01
CA GLY A 42 -0.78 -6.27 0.36
C GLY A 42 -0.61 -7.53 -0.47
N GLU A 43 -0.90 -8.67 0.12
CA GLU A 43 -0.92 -9.95 -0.54
C GLU A 43 -2.24 -10.65 -0.27
N ARG A 44 -2.73 -11.35 -1.29
CA ARG A 44 -3.93 -12.17 -1.22
C ARG A 44 -3.67 -13.52 -1.86
N ALA A 45 -3.61 -14.55 -1.03
CA ALA A 45 -3.40 -15.93 -1.42
C ALA A 45 -4.65 -16.77 -1.11
N LYS A 46 -5.31 -17.29 -2.14
CA LYS A 46 -6.44 -18.21 -2.03
C LYS A 46 -5.93 -19.61 -1.70
N VAL A 47 -6.05 -20.01 -0.43
CA VAL A 47 -5.63 -21.32 0.08
C VAL A 47 -6.69 -22.39 -0.22
N SER A 48 -7.97 -22.03 -0.19
CA SER A 48 -9.09 -22.91 -0.51
C SER A 48 -10.19 -22.15 -1.25
N ASN A 49 -11.20 -22.85 -1.78
CA ASN A 49 -12.33 -22.21 -2.46
C ASN A 49 -13.11 -21.24 -1.57
N ARG A 50 -13.03 -21.40 -0.25
CA ARG A 50 -13.71 -20.56 0.74
C ARG A 50 -12.75 -19.76 1.63
N ILE A 51 -11.44 -19.97 1.51
CA ILE A 51 -10.44 -19.37 2.41
C ILE A 51 -9.38 -18.68 1.58
N ALA A 52 -9.20 -17.39 1.83
CA ALA A 52 -8.09 -16.62 1.32
C ALA A 52 -7.33 -16.01 2.50
N LEU A 53 -6.01 -16.18 2.48
CA LEU A 53 -5.08 -15.50 3.36
C LEU A 53 -4.82 -14.13 2.77
N VAL A 54 -4.94 -13.10 3.60
CA VAL A 54 -4.64 -11.72 3.24
C VAL A 54 -3.65 -11.21 4.25
N ALA A 55 -2.57 -10.60 3.79
CA ALA A 55 -1.65 -9.89 4.64
C ALA A 55 -1.41 -8.50 4.05
N ASP A 56 -1.55 -7.47 4.89
CA ASP A 56 -1.36 -6.09 4.52
C ASP A 56 -0.32 -5.48 5.46
N TYR A 57 0.65 -4.78 4.88
CA TYR A 57 1.73 -4.12 5.59
C TYR A 57 1.89 -2.71 5.06
N THR A 58 1.83 -1.72 5.94
CA THR A 58 2.02 -0.31 5.57
C THR A 58 3.23 0.23 6.31
N PHE A 59 4.21 0.73 5.56
CA PHE A 59 5.41 1.34 6.10
C PHE A 59 5.42 2.85 5.82
N PRO A 60 5.13 3.70 6.83
CA PRO A 60 5.30 5.15 6.73
C PRO A 60 6.77 5.55 6.94
N PHE A 61 7.26 6.51 6.15
CA PHE A 61 8.61 7.09 6.23
C PHE A 61 8.62 8.59 5.93
#